data_AF-A0A1H4E5P8-F1
#
_entry.id   AF-A0A1H4E5P8-F1
#
_cell.length_a   1.000
_cell.length_b   1.000
_cell.length_c   1.000
_cell.angle_alpha   90.00
_cell.angle_beta   90.00
_cell.angle_gamma   90.00
#
_symmetry.space_group_name_H-M   'P 1'
#
loop_
_entity.id
_entity.type
_entity.pdbx_description
1 polymer ?
#
loop_
_entity_poly.entity_id
_entity_poly.type
_entity_poly.pdbx_seq_one_letter_code
_entity_poly.pdbx_strand_id
1 'polypeptide(L)'
;MIDKKILIKQEEFFKEYKDSEDLIKKRVHFNSVLNISRELIKIKNKKETLIFKQNLSEYYDVVFESSHPIDKLESTKNYHSYLLEITLYLMSKSNFKSKSDIERAVLWGVFFDLILYFTGLSKYYLYVPIVSFGFLISAISKRKKAIKENRYFGVEW
;
A
#
# COMPACT_ATOMS: atom_id res chain seq x y z
N MET A 1 10.15 -11.94 20.82
CA MET A 1 11.53 -11.65 20.35
C MET A 1 11.51 -10.92 19.02
N ILE A 2 10.79 -11.43 18.01
CA ILE A 2 10.72 -10.79 16.68
C ILE A 2 10.10 -9.38 16.68
N ASP A 3 9.06 -9.12 17.48
CA ASP A 3 8.43 -7.80 17.56
C ASP A 3 9.42 -6.72 18.04
N LYS A 4 10.25 -7.04 19.04
CA LYS A 4 11.31 -6.14 19.53
C LYS A 4 12.36 -5.88 18.44
N LYS A 5 12.77 -6.92 17.69
CA LYS A 5 13.70 -6.79 16.56
C LYS A 5 13.16 -5.84 15.49
N ILE A 6 11.87 -5.96 15.15
CA ILE A 6 11.22 -5.08 14.16
C ILE A 6 11.13 -3.65 14.67
N LEU A 7 10.80 -3.44 15.94
CA LEU A 7 10.75 -2.10 16.53
C LEU A 7 12.11 -1.40 16.46
N ILE A 8 13.20 -2.10 16.84
CA ILE A 8 14.56 -1.57 16.75
C ILE A 8 14.90 -1.19 15.30
N LYS A 9 14.69 -2.12 14.36
CA LYS A 9 14.94 -1.85 12.93
C LYS A 9 14.08 -0.75 12.36
N GLN A 10 12.83 -0.62 12.80
CA GLN A 10 11.94 0.47 12.41
C GLN A 10 12.48 1.83 12.88
N GLU A 11 12.99 1.90 14.11
CA GLU A 11 13.60 3.12 14.64
C GLU A 11 14.89 3.48 13.92
N GLU A 12 15.74 2.49 13.64
CA GLU A 12 16.96 2.66 12.83
C GLU A 12 16.62 3.17 11.43
N PHE A 13 15.65 2.53 10.78
CA PHE A 13 15.18 2.90 9.43
C PHE A 13 14.60 4.31 9.42
N PHE A 14 13.84 4.69 10.44
CA PHE A 14 13.35 6.05 10.57
C PHE A 14 14.50 7.06 10.71
N LYS A 15 15.48 6.78 11.58
CA LYS A 15 16.62 7.68 11.80
C LYS A 15 17.45 7.87 10.53
N GLU A 16 17.72 6.79 9.81
CA GLU A 16 18.54 6.80 8.60
C GLU A 16 17.86 7.61 7.48
N TYR A 17 16.56 7.37 7.23
CA TYR A 17 15.91 7.86 6.02
C TYR A 17 14.97 9.06 6.21
N LYS A 18 14.68 9.53 7.44
CA LYS A 18 13.70 10.64 7.63
C LYS A 18 14.14 11.93 6.94
N ASP A 19 15.45 12.19 6.87
CA ASP A 19 16.01 13.43 6.33
C ASP A 19 16.62 13.23 4.93
N SER A 20 16.56 12.01 4.39
CA SER A 20 17.02 11.74 3.02
C SER A 20 16.16 12.43 1.97
N GLU A 21 16.73 12.56 0.77
CA GLU A 21 16.03 13.06 -0.41
C GLU A 21 14.77 12.23 -0.73
N ASP A 22 13.77 12.89 -1.31
CA ASP A 22 12.50 12.25 -1.68
C ASP A 22 12.67 11.05 -2.62
N LEU A 23 13.66 11.10 -3.51
CA LEU A 23 13.94 9.99 -4.40
C LEU A 23 14.38 8.75 -3.60
N ILE A 24 15.28 8.92 -2.64
CA ILE A 24 15.75 7.84 -1.77
C ILE A 24 14.59 7.28 -0.94
N LYS A 25 13.80 8.17 -0.31
CA LYS A 25 12.59 7.78 0.45
C LYS A 25 11.62 6.93 -0.35
N LYS A 26 11.38 7.30 -1.62
CA LYS A 26 10.54 6.51 -2.53
C LYS A 26 11.19 5.17 -2.88
N ARG A 27 12.49 5.12 -3.13
CA ARG A 27 13.21 3.86 -3.43
C ARG A 27 13.19 2.87 -2.29
N VAL A 28 13.21 3.33 -1.05
CA VAL A 28 13.12 2.47 0.15
C VAL A 28 11.69 2.30 0.67
N HIS A 29 10.68 2.78 -0.05
CA HIS A 29 9.27 2.68 0.34
C HIS A 29 8.97 3.26 1.72
N PHE A 30 9.66 4.34 2.11
CA PHE A 30 9.75 4.84 3.49
C PHE A 30 8.42 4.88 4.23
N ASN A 31 7.44 5.63 3.70
CA ASN A 31 6.13 5.80 4.33
C ASN A 31 5.35 4.47 4.41
N SER A 32 5.44 3.65 3.36
CA SER A 32 4.77 2.33 3.30
C SER A 32 5.34 1.39 4.36
N VAL A 33 6.66 1.31 4.48
CA VAL A 33 7.36 0.43 5.42
C VAL A 33 7.04 0.82 6.86
N LEU A 34 7.00 2.12 7.16
CA LEU A 34 6.60 2.61 8.49
C LEU A 34 5.13 2.29 8.83
N ASN A 35 4.22 2.43 7.86
CA ASN A 35 2.81 2.10 8.06
C ASN A 35 2.60 0.59 8.24
N ILE A 36 3.24 -0.22 7.39
CA ILE A 36 3.20 -1.68 7.44
C ILE A 36 3.74 -2.17 8.77
N SER A 37 4.93 -1.72 9.17
CA SER A 37 5.57 -2.15 10.43
C SER A 37 4.70 -1.81 11.64
N ARG A 38 4.21 -0.57 11.72
CA ARG A 38 3.31 -0.13 12.79
C ARG A 38 2.06 -1.00 12.89
N GLU A 39 1.42 -1.33 11.77
CA GLU A 39 0.18 -2.11 11.80
C GLU A 39 0.45 -3.59 12.10
N LEU A 40 1.49 -4.16 11.49
CA LEU A 40 1.84 -5.57 11.67
C LEU A 40 2.21 -5.91 13.12
N ILE A 41 2.81 -4.97 13.85
CA ILE A 41 3.14 -5.12 15.28
C ILE A 41 1.86 -5.14 16.15
N LYS A 42 0.81 -4.40 15.78
CA LYS A 42 -0.45 -4.37 16.55
C LYS A 42 -1.23 -5.69 16.46
N ILE A 43 -1.02 -6.47 15.41
CA ILE A 43 -1.76 -7.72 15.20
C ILE A 43 -1.28 -8.76 16.22
N LYS A 44 -2.19 -9.14 17.14
CA LYS A 44 -1.90 -10.06 18.26
C LYS A 44 -1.66 -11.51 17.83
N ASN A 45 -2.17 -11.93 16.68
CA ASN A 45 -1.99 -13.31 16.19
C ASN A 45 -0.55 -13.53 15.70
N LYS A 46 0.31 -13.97 16.61
CA LYS A 46 1.74 -14.15 16.35
C LYS A 46 2.02 -15.27 15.33
N LYS A 47 1.18 -16.30 15.24
CA LYS A 47 1.44 -17.44 14.35
C LYS A 47 1.14 -17.07 12.89
N GLU A 48 0.01 -16.40 12.66
CA GLU A 48 -0.40 -15.93 11.32
C GLU A 48 0.53 -14.84 10.77
N THR A 49 1.06 -13.98 11.65
CA THR A 49 1.91 -12.85 11.24
C THR A 49 3.40 -13.13 11.26
N LEU A 50 3.84 -14.32 11.67
CA LEU A 50 5.27 -14.61 11.86
C LEU A 50 6.05 -14.46 10.55
N ILE A 51 5.54 -15.02 9.45
CA ILE A 51 6.19 -14.96 8.14
C ILE A 51 6.27 -13.51 7.64
N PHE A 52 5.21 -12.73 7.79
CA PHE A 52 5.20 -11.32 7.41
C PHE A 52 6.19 -10.49 8.23
N LYS A 53 6.34 -10.82 9.52
CA LYS A 53 7.30 -10.18 10.42
C LYS A 53 8.75 -10.53 10.04
N GLN A 54 8.99 -11.75 9.56
CA GLN A 54 10.29 -12.17 9.02
C GLN A 54 10.59 -11.42 7.72
N ASN A 55 9.67 -11.45 6.75
CA ASN A 55 9.84 -10.74 5.47
C ASN A 55 10.10 -9.24 5.67
N LEU A 56 9.39 -8.60 6.59
CA LEU A 56 9.64 -7.20 6.94
C LEU A 56 11.02 -6.99 7.56
N SER A 57 11.49 -7.93 8.39
CA SER A 57 12.83 -7.87 8.96
C SER A 57 13.91 -7.99 7.90
N GLU A 58 13.74 -8.92 6.95
CA GLU A 58 14.65 -9.15 5.83
C GLU A 58 14.66 -7.95 4.87
N TYR A 59 13.50 -7.34 4.63
CA TYR A 59 13.42 -6.11 3.85
C TYR A 59 14.32 -5.00 4.42
N TYR A 60 14.28 -4.80 5.75
CA TYR A 60 15.17 -3.82 6.39
C TYR A 60 16.65 -4.17 6.17
N ASP A 61 17.03 -5.44 6.32
CA ASP A 61 18.42 -5.89 6.12
C ASP A 61 18.88 -5.59 4.69
N VAL A 62 18.08 -5.99 3.69
CA VAL A 62 18.39 -5.74 2.28
C VAL A 62 18.55 -4.25 1.98
N VAL A 63 17.70 -3.40 2.55
CA VAL A 63 17.79 -1.95 2.34
C VAL A 63 19.00 -1.33 3.04
N PHE A 64 19.37 -1.80 4.23
CA PHE A 64 20.56 -1.30 4.93
C PHE A 64 21.87 -1.79 4.29
N GLU A 65 21.88 -2.98 3.70
CA GLU A 65 23.04 -3.55 3.00
C GLU A 65 23.22 -2.99 1.59
N SER A 66 22.15 -2.42 1.00
CA SER A 66 22.20 -1.86 -0.35
C SER A 66 23.00 -0.55 -0.42
N SER A 67 23.77 -0.39 -1.50
CA SER A 67 24.42 0.89 -1.80
C SER A 67 23.40 1.90 -2.33
N HIS A 68 23.28 3.05 -1.68
CA HIS A 68 22.37 4.11 -2.13
C HIS A 68 22.97 4.96 -3.27
N PRO A 69 22.14 5.43 -4.21
CA PRO A 69 20.70 5.17 -4.33
C PRO A 69 20.39 3.80 -4.96
N ILE A 70 19.41 3.09 -4.40
CA ILE A 70 18.89 1.84 -4.97
C ILE A 70 18.25 2.12 -6.34
N ASP A 71 18.54 1.29 -7.33
CA ASP A 71 17.92 1.38 -8.66
C ASP A 71 16.39 1.16 -8.59
N LYS A 72 15.64 1.71 -9.57
CA LYS A 72 14.18 1.55 -9.63
C LYS A 72 13.75 0.09 -9.72
N LEU A 73 14.43 -0.70 -10.54
CA LEU A 73 14.09 -2.08 -10.80
C LEU A 73 14.37 -2.92 -9.55
N GLU A 74 15.50 -2.67 -8.90
CA GLU A 74 15.85 -3.32 -7.63
C GLU A 74 14.88 -2.95 -6.50
N SER A 75 14.56 -1.67 -6.35
CA SER A 75 13.55 -1.18 -5.40
C SER A 75 12.18 -1.87 -5.60
N THR A 76 11.77 -2.05 -6.85
CA THR A 76 10.53 -2.75 -7.21
C THR A 76 10.64 -4.24 -6.88
N LYS A 77 11.76 -4.88 -7.21
CA LYS A 77 12.02 -6.30 -6.89
C LYS A 77 11.98 -6.55 -5.37
N ASN A 78 12.60 -5.68 -4.58
CA ASN A 78 12.61 -5.76 -3.12
C ASN A 78 11.19 -5.60 -2.56
N TYR A 79 10.40 -4.65 -3.10
CA TYR A 79 8.99 -4.52 -2.75
C TYR A 79 8.19 -5.80 -3.01
N HIS A 80 8.31 -6.35 -4.22
CA HIS A 80 7.59 -7.57 -4.62
C HIS A 80 7.99 -8.79 -3.79
N SER A 81 9.28 -8.92 -3.47
CA SER A 81 9.81 -10.09 -2.75
C SER A 81 9.40 -10.09 -1.27
N TYR A 82 9.39 -8.92 -0.62
CA TYR A 82 9.24 -8.87 0.83
C TYR A 82 7.97 -8.17 1.32
N LEU A 83 7.47 -7.16 0.62
CA LEU A 83 6.38 -6.30 1.11
C LEU A 83 5.02 -6.63 0.49
N LEU A 84 4.97 -7.16 -0.73
CA LEU A 84 3.71 -7.38 -1.44
C LEU A 84 2.74 -8.26 -0.65
N GLU A 85 3.16 -9.44 -0.20
CA GLU A 85 2.28 -10.34 0.55
C GLU A 85 1.79 -9.72 1.87
N ILE A 86 2.67 -8.98 2.55
CA ILE A 86 2.32 -8.27 3.78
C ILE A 86 1.22 -7.24 3.48
N THR A 87 1.35 -6.49 2.38
CA THR A 87 0.33 -5.50 2.00
C THR A 87 -1.01 -6.14 1.66
N LEU A 88 -1.02 -7.25 0.90
CA LEU A 88 -2.24 -7.99 0.59
C LEU A 88 -2.92 -8.52 1.86
N TYR A 89 -2.13 -9.05 2.79
CA TYR A 89 -2.63 -9.47 4.09
C TYR A 89 -3.24 -8.31 4.88
N LEU A 90 -2.55 -7.17 5.00
CA LEU A 90 -3.04 -5.99 5.72
C LEU A 90 -4.27 -5.36 5.05
N MET A 91 -4.40 -5.46 3.72
CA MET A 91 -5.62 -5.04 3.01
C MET A 91 -6.82 -5.88 3.46
N SER A 92 -6.63 -7.20 3.62
CA SER A 92 -7.69 -8.12 4.05
C SER A 92 -8.06 -7.98 5.53
N LYS A 93 -7.08 -7.73 6.41
CA LYS A 93 -7.30 -7.75 7.88
C LYS A 93 -7.46 -6.38 8.52
N SER A 94 -6.80 -5.35 7.99
CA SER A 94 -6.69 -4.03 8.63
C SER A 94 -7.26 -2.88 7.78
N ASN A 95 -7.97 -3.20 6.69
CA ASN A 95 -8.52 -2.21 5.74
C ASN A 95 -7.44 -1.28 5.13
N PHE A 96 -6.21 -1.78 4.96
CA PHE A 96 -5.20 -1.03 4.22
C PHE A 96 -5.67 -0.71 2.80
N LYS A 97 -5.25 0.46 2.31
CA LYS A 97 -5.53 0.92 0.95
C LYS A 97 -4.24 1.20 0.19
N SER A 98 -4.36 1.13 -1.12
CA SER A 98 -3.29 1.19 -2.10
C SER A 98 -3.63 2.20 -3.19
N LYS A 99 -2.64 2.61 -3.99
CA LYS A 99 -2.90 3.38 -5.22
C LYS A 99 -3.86 2.63 -6.17
N SER A 100 -3.69 1.31 -6.29
CA SER A 100 -4.50 0.46 -7.15
C SER A 100 -5.98 0.37 -6.78
N ASP A 101 -6.39 0.80 -5.57
CA ASP A 101 -7.82 0.86 -5.21
C ASP A 101 -8.59 1.87 -6.04
N ILE A 102 -7.95 2.98 -6.44
CA ILE A 102 -8.57 3.97 -7.33
C ILE A 102 -8.71 3.38 -8.73
N GLU A 103 -7.66 2.74 -9.25
CA GLU A 103 -7.65 2.09 -10.56
C GLU A 103 -8.75 1.03 -10.64
N ARG A 104 -8.86 0.15 -9.63
CA ARG A 104 -9.95 -0.84 -9.54
C ARG A 104 -11.33 -0.18 -9.49
N ALA A 105 -11.51 0.90 -8.74
CA ALA A 105 -12.80 1.59 -8.65
C ALA A 105 -13.22 2.19 -9.99
N VAL A 106 -12.27 2.76 -10.75
CA VAL A 106 -12.52 3.27 -12.11
C VAL A 106 -12.89 2.12 -13.04
N LEU A 107 -12.14 1.01 -13.03
CA LEU A 107 -12.45 -0.15 -13.87
C LEU A 107 -13.85 -0.72 -13.60
N TRP A 108 -14.21 -0.90 -12.32
CA TRP A 108 -15.55 -1.35 -11.94
C TRP A 108 -16.62 -0.34 -12.34
N GLY A 109 -16.37 0.96 -12.12
CA GLY A 109 -17.27 2.02 -12.52
C GLY A 109 -17.59 1.99 -14.01
N VAL A 110 -16.56 1.92 -14.86
CA VAL A 110 -16.71 1.85 -16.32
C VAL A 110 -17.43 0.57 -16.72
N PHE A 111 -17.10 -0.56 -16.09
CA PHE A 111 -17.78 -1.82 -16.36
C PHE A 111 -19.29 -1.75 -16.06
N PHE A 112 -19.69 -1.13 -14.94
CA PHE A 112 -21.10 -0.93 -14.62
C PHE A 112 -21.79 0.04 -15.58
N ASP A 113 -21.13 1.13 -15.96
CA ASP A 113 -21.69 2.06 -16.95
C ASP A 113 -21.90 1.36 -18.31
N LEU A 114 -21.00 0.47 -18.73
CA LEU A 114 -21.17 -0.34 -19.94
C LEU A 114 -22.36 -1.30 -19.83
N ILE A 115 -22.54 -1.98 -18.70
CA ILE A 115 -23.71 -2.84 -18.46
C ILE A 115 -25.02 -2.03 -18.55
N LEU A 116 -25.05 -0.85 -17.92
CA LEU A 116 -26.22 0.04 -17.97
C LEU A 116 -26.50 0.52 -19.40
N TYR A 117 -25.45 0.77 -20.17
CA TYR A 117 -25.56 1.11 -21.59
C TYR A 117 -26.20 -0.01 -22.41
N PHE A 118 -25.69 -1.25 -22.29
CA PHE A 118 -26.19 -2.38 -23.07
C PHE A 118 -27.58 -2.88 -22.65
N THR A 119 -27.94 -2.73 -21.37
CA THR A 119 -29.27 -3.12 -20.86
C THR A 119 -30.37 -2.12 -21.23
N GLY A 120 -30.05 -1.00 -21.89
CA GLY A 120 -31.01 0.02 -22.29
C GLY A 120 -31.52 0.90 -21.14
N LEU A 121 -31.07 0.64 -19.90
CA LEU A 121 -31.32 1.49 -18.73
C LEU A 121 -30.66 2.87 -18.89
N SER A 122 -29.61 2.97 -19.70
CA SER A 122 -28.99 4.23 -20.11
C SER A 122 -29.92 5.19 -20.84
N LYS A 123 -31.08 4.75 -21.36
CA LYS A 123 -32.08 5.68 -21.92
C LYS A 123 -32.74 6.54 -20.84
N TYR A 124 -32.71 6.10 -19.57
CA TYR A 124 -33.28 6.81 -18.42
C TYR A 124 -32.23 7.55 -17.59
N TYR A 125 -30.95 7.26 -17.80
CA TYR A 125 -29.83 7.98 -17.19
C TYR A 125 -29.22 8.93 -18.21
N LEU A 126 -28.75 10.10 -17.77
CA LEU A 126 -27.95 11.01 -18.60
C LEU A 126 -26.82 10.22 -19.28
N TYR A 127 -26.42 10.59 -20.51
CA TYR A 127 -25.26 10.04 -21.26
C TYR A 127 -23.90 10.20 -20.54
N VAL A 128 -23.93 10.48 -19.24
CA VAL A 128 -22.81 10.70 -18.34
C VAL A 128 -22.57 9.42 -17.54
N PRO A 129 -21.30 8.97 -17.40
CA PRO A 129 -20.95 7.76 -16.63
C PRO A 129 -21.03 8.01 -15.12
N ILE A 130 -22.26 8.18 -14.61
CA ILE A 130 -22.54 8.55 -13.21
C ILE A 130 -21.98 7.50 -12.24
N VAL A 131 -22.01 6.22 -12.62
CA VAL A 131 -21.47 5.15 -11.77
C VAL A 131 -19.97 5.28 -11.65
N SER A 132 -19.24 5.47 -12.75
CA SER A 132 -17.80 5.76 -12.72
C SER A 132 -17.45 6.93 -11.83
N PHE A 133 -18.17 8.05 -11.93
CA PHE A 133 -17.94 9.20 -11.06
C PHE A 133 -18.21 8.88 -9.59
N GLY A 134 -19.28 8.17 -9.28
CA GLY A 134 -19.60 7.75 -7.91
C GLY A 134 -18.51 6.86 -7.30
N PHE A 135 -18.03 5.87 -8.05
CA PHE A 135 -16.95 4.99 -7.62
C PHE A 135 -15.63 5.76 -7.44
N LEU A 136 -15.30 6.68 -8.35
CA LEU A 136 -14.11 7.51 -8.26
C LEU A 136 -14.11 8.40 -7.01
N ILE A 137 -15.21 9.13 -6.75
CA ILE A 137 -15.36 10.00 -5.57
C ILE A 137 -15.25 9.17 -4.28
N SER A 138 -15.89 8.00 -4.24
CA SER A 138 -15.82 7.07 -3.11
C SER A 138 -14.39 6.58 -2.87
N ALA A 139 -13.67 6.19 -3.91
CA ALA A 139 -12.29 5.71 -3.83
C ALA A 139 -11.32 6.81 -3.37
N ILE A 140 -11.45 8.03 -3.89
CA ILE A 140 -10.65 9.19 -3.45
C ILE A 140 -10.89 9.48 -1.98
N SER A 141 -12.15 9.49 -1.54
CA SER A 141 -12.50 9.75 -0.14
C SER A 141 -11.94 8.69 0.81
N LYS A 142 -12.06 7.40 0.43
CA LYS A 142 -11.48 6.27 1.17
C LYS A 142 -9.95 6.35 1.23
N ARG A 143 -9.29 6.74 0.13
CA ARG A 143 -7.82 6.94 0.11
C ARG A 143 -7.39 8.06 1.04
N LYS A 144 -8.03 9.23 0.98
CA LYS A 144 -7.73 10.35 1.87
C LYS A 144 -7.86 9.95 3.34
N LYS A 145 -8.92 9.23 3.69
CA LYS A 145 -9.11 8.68 5.03
C LYS A 145 -8.00 7.70 5.43
N ALA A 146 -7.67 6.76 4.55
CA ALA A 146 -6.62 5.76 4.80
C ALA A 146 -5.23 6.39 5.00
N ILE A 147 -4.89 7.43 4.24
CA ILE A 147 -3.64 8.19 4.41
C ILE A 147 -3.62 8.85 5.79
N LYS A 148 -4.70 9.55 6.16
CA LYS A 148 -4.82 10.20 7.49
C LYS A 148 -4.67 9.22 8.65
N GLU A 149 -5.13 7.99 8.46
CA GLU A 149 -5.09 6.94 9.48
C GLU A 149 -3.81 6.09 9.42
N ASN A 150 -2.84 6.40 8.55
CA ASN A 150 -1.62 5.62 8.33
C ASN A 150 -1.87 4.17 7.90
N ARG A 151 -2.98 3.94 7.19
CA ARG A 151 -3.39 2.64 6.62
C ARG A 151 -3.30 2.66 5.10
N TYR A 152 -2.25 3.28 4.60
CA TYR A 152 -2.01 3.45 3.17
C TYR A 152 -0.62 2.95 2.81
N PHE A 153 -0.51 2.34 1.63
CA PHE A 153 0.76 2.01 1.01
C PHE A 153 0.79 2.42 -0.46
N GLY A 154 1.98 2.75 -0.93
CA GLY A 154 2.30 3.05 -2.33
C GLY A 154 3.78 2.83 -2.58
N VAL A 155 4.12 2.37 -3.79
CA VAL A 155 5.50 2.18 -4.23
C VAL A 155 6.21 3.54 -4.42
N GLU A 156 5.45 4.61 -4.66
CA GLU A 156 5.96 5.96 -4.88
C GLU A 156 5.01 7.00 -4.24
N TRP A 157 5.06 7.16 -2.90
CA TRP A 157 4.27 8.19 -2.20
C TRP A 157 5.02 8.87 -1.06
#